data_AF-A0A1W9PA14-F1
#
_entry.id   AF-A0A1W9PA14-F1
#
_cell.length_a   1.000
_cell.length_b   1.000
_cell.length_c   1.000
_cell.angle_alpha   90.00
_cell.angle_beta   90.00
_cell.angle_gamma   90.00
#
_symmetry.space_group_name_H-M   'P 1'
#
loop_
_entity.id
_entity.type
_entity.pdbx_description
1 polymer ?
#
loop_
_entity_poly.entity_id
_entity_poly.type
_entity_poly.pdbx_seq_one_letter_code
_entity_poly.pdbx_strand_id
1 'polypeptide(L)'
;MALGEPEEEPYKLLTQSNLEGPALVDVYCQSLTPPYGSSFTFNGFQDRVFPGQRIDYIFGLKISRVLRCGILSVRWDGRYSSDHFPVLAEVELPPSKIRK
;
A
#
# COMPACT_ATOMS: atom_id res chain seq x y z
N MET A 1 15.02 3.80 -13.45
CA MET A 1 13.97 4.80 -13.20
C MET A 1 13.52 4.57 -11.78
N ALA A 2 13.56 5.61 -10.96
CA ALA A 2 13.11 5.62 -9.57
C ALA A 2 11.57 5.47 -9.58
N LEU A 3 11.03 4.38 -9.02
CA LEU A 3 9.62 4.02 -9.16
C LEU A 3 8.77 4.35 -7.92
N GLY A 4 9.21 5.30 -7.08
CA GLY A 4 8.48 5.71 -5.88
C GLY A 4 8.57 4.68 -4.77
N GLU A 5 9.71 4.00 -4.61
CA GLU A 5 9.94 3.03 -3.54
C GLU A 5 9.93 3.69 -2.14
N PRO A 6 9.76 2.93 -1.04
CA PRO A 6 9.64 3.50 0.31
C PRO A 6 10.87 4.31 0.77
N GLU A 7 12.02 4.10 0.11
CA GLU A 7 13.25 4.82 0.40
C GLU A 7 13.38 6.14 -0.37
N GLU A 8 12.53 6.37 -1.36
CA GLU A 8 12.61 7.53 -2.23
C GLU A 8 11.95 8.77 -1.60
N GLU A 9 12.38 9.94 -2.06
CA GLU A 9 11.94 11.25 -1.55
C GLU A 9 10.40 11.45 -1.65
N PRO A 10 9.71 11.08 -2.75
CA PRO A 10 8.26 11.26 -2.83
C PRO A 10 7.49 10.50 -1.74
N TYR A 11 7.91 9.27 -1.44
CA TYR A 11 7.30 8.49 -0.37
C TYR A 11 7.53 9.14 0.99
N LYS A 12 8.76 9.58 1.26
CA LYS A 12 9.12 10.29 2.50
C LYS A 12 8.33 11.58 2.68
N LEU A 13 8.17 12.35 1.61
CA LEU A 13 7.39 13.59 1.60
C LEU A 13 5.94 13.37 2.04
N LEU A 14 5.33 12.26 1.60
CA LEU A 14 3.95 11.93 1.94
C LEU A 14 3.79 11.37 3.36
N THR A 15 4.80 10.70 3.91
CA THR A 15 4.66 9.88 5.13
C THR A 15 5.37 10.45 6.35
N GLN A 16 6.29 11.40 6.21
CA GLN A 16 7.03 11.96 7.32
C GLN A 16 6.34 13.18 7.92
N SER A 17 6.30 13.25 9.26
CA SER A 17 5.62 14.32 10.01
C SER A 17 6.44 15.59 10.21
N ASN A 18 7.69 15.61 9.74
CA ASN A 18 8.62 16.74 9.88
C ASN A 18 8.54 17.73 8.70
N LEU A 19 7.57 17.56 7.80
CA LEU A 19 7.32 18.41 6.64
C LEU A 19 5.99 19.18 6.82
N GLU A 20 5.75 20.19 5.99
CA GLU A 20 4.52 20.98 6.08
C GLU A 20 3.28 20.13 5.74
N GLY A 21 2.40 19.95 6.72
CA GLY A 21 1.14 19.22 6.57
C GLY A 21 1.06 17.92 7.37
N PRO A 22 -0.11 17.27 7.40
CA PRO A 22 -0.26 16.01 8.12
C PRO A 22 0.39 14.87 7.34
N ALA A 23 1.26 14.12 8.02
CA ALA A 23 1.81 12.86 7.50
C ALA A 23 0.70 11.86 7.16
N LEU A 24 0.77 11.28 5.97
CA LEU A 24 -0.11 10.20 5.56
C LEU A 24 0.34 8.89 6.19
N VAL A 25 -0.65 8.07 6.56
CA VAL A 25 -0.41 6.71 7.02
C VAL A 25 -0.35 5.77 5.81
N ASP A 26 0.78 5.07 5.64
CA ASP A 26 0.86 3.88 4.79
C ASP A 26 0.19 2.70 5.49
N VAL A 27 -0.92 2.21 4.93
CA VAL A 27 -1.67 1.09 5.52
C VAL A 27 -0.86 -0.21 5.52
N TYR A 28 0.09 -0.39 4.61
CA TYR A 28 0.93 -1.58 4.59
C TYR A 28 1.82 -1.63 5.85
N CYS A 29 2.35 -0.47 6.26
CA CYS A 29 3.24 -0.35 7.42
C CYS A 29 2.48 -0.34 8.76
N GLN A 30 1.22 0.07 8.77
CA GLN A 30 0.41 0.23 9.99
C GLN A 30 -0.60 -0.91 10.24
N SER A 31 -0.52 -1.99 9.46
CA SER A 31 -1.41 -3.13 9.63
C SER A 31 -1.17 -3.83 10.98
N LEU A 32 -2.27 -4.19 11.65
CA LEU A 32 -2.23 -4.93 12.92
C LEU A 32 -1.72 -6.38 12.76
N THR A 33 -1.71 -6.89 11.54
CA THR A 33 -1.18 -8.21 11.19
C THR A 33 -0.08 -8.06 10.13
N PRO A 34 0.87 -9.00 10.03
CA PRO A 34 1.81 -9.02 8.91
C PRO A 34 1.05 -8.94 7.56
N PRO A 35 1.50 -8.10 6.61
CA PRO A 35 0.91 -8.02 5.29
C PRO A 35 0.87 -9.40 4.60
N TYR A 36 -0.27 -9.74 4.01
CA TYR A 36 -0.46 -11.00 3.30
C TYR A 36 0.02 -10.92 1.84
N GLY A 37 0.60 -12.00 1.32
CA GLY A 37 0.87 -12.16 -0.11
C GLY A 37 2.25 -11.67 -0.54
N SER A 38 2.33 -11.08 -1.74
CA SER A 38 3.60 -10.65 -2.35
C SER A 38 4.26 -9.50 -1.57
N SER A 39 5.58 -9.35 -1.69
CA SER A 39 6.33 -8.19 -1.18
C SER A 39 6.49 -7.06 -2.19
N PHE A 40 6.05 -7.28 -3.43
CA PHE A 40 6.14 -6.35 -4.54
C PHE A 40 4.80 -6.29 -5.29
N THR A 41 4.49 -5.14 -5.88
CA THR A 41 3.22 -4.90 -6.56
C THR A 41 3.37 -5.00 -8.07
N PHE A 42 4.54 -4.69 -8.64
CA PHE A 42 4.78 -4.81 -10.07
C PHE A 42 5.25 -6.21 -10.50
N ASN A 43 4.56 -6.83 -11.45
CA ASN A 43 4.94 -8.12 -12.03
C ASN A 43 5.28 -8.05 -13.53
N GLY A 44 4.87 -7.02 -14.25
CA GLY A 44 5.22 -6.84 -15.67
C GLY A 44 4.80 -8.00 -16.57
N PHE A 45 3.79 -8.77 -16.17
CA PHE A 45 3.35 -10.02 -16.79
C PHE A 45 4.42 -11.14 -16.83
N GLN A 46 5.37 -11.12 -15.90
CA GLN A 46 6.53 -12.03 -15.91
C GLN A 46 6.62 -12.90 -14.65
N ASP A 47 7.01 -14.15 -14.85
CA ASP A 47 7.26 -15.13 -13.78
C ASP A 47 8.64 -14.94 -13.13
N ARG A 48 8.90 -13.73 -12.65
CA ARG A 48 10.11 -13.40 -11.88
C ARG A 48 9.76 -12.58 -10.65
N VAL A 49 10.65 -12.63 -9.66
CA VAL A 49 10.55 -11.81 -8.46
C VAL A 49 11.14 -10.43 -8.77
N PHE A 50 10.45 -9.38 -8.31
CA PHE A 50 10.92 -8.00 -8.39
C PHE A 50 11.08 -7.44 -6.97
N PRO A 51 12.13 -7.82 -6.23
CA PRO A 51 12.34 -7.33 -4.87
C PRO A 51 12.42 -5.80 -4.86
N GLY A 52 11.85 -5.15 -3.85
CA GLY A 52 11.86 -3.69 -3.72
C GLY A 52 10.75 -2.96 -4.49
N GLN A 53 10.11 -3.60 -5.47
CA GLN A 53 9.11 -2.95 -6.34
C GLN A 53 7.70 -2.93 -5.76
N ARG A 54 7.54 -2.43 -4.53
CA ARG A 54 6.25 -1.99 -4.02
C ARG A 54 6.05 -0.54 -4.45
N ILE A 55 5.36 -0.34 -5.57
CA ILE A 55 5.19 0.98 -6.18
C ILE A 55 3.73 1.44 -6.17
N ASP A 56 2.84 0.57 -5.70
CA ASP A 56 1.42 0.85 -5.48
C ASP A 56 1.16 0.91 -3.98
N TYR A 57 0.47 1.96 -3.53
CA TYR A 57 0.28 2.27 -2.13
C TYR A 57 -1.17 2.68 -1.84
N ILE A 58 -1.62 2.41 -0.63
CA ILE A 58 -2.85 3.00 -0.09
C ILE A 58 -2.42 3.87 1.10
N PHE A 59 -2.60 5.17 0.93
CA PHE A 59 -2.36 6.16 1.98
C PHE A 59 -3.69 6.66 2.54
N GLY A 60 -3.71 6.97 3.83
CA GLY A 60 -4.88 7.57 4.46
C GLY A 60 -4.55 8.63 5.48
N LEU A 61 -5.42 9.64 5.56
CA LEU A 61 -5.48 10.58 6.67
C LEU A 61 -6.53 10.10 7.66
N LYS A 62 -6.19 10.16 8.96
CA LYS A 62 -7.12 9.86 10.06
C LYS A 62 -7.71 8.44 10.00
N ILE A 63 -6.94 7.44 9.60
CA ILE A 63 -7.33 6.03 9.78
C ILE A 63 -7.26 5.71 11.27
N SER A 64 -8.34 5.15 11.84
CA SER A 64 -8.33 4.75 13.24
C SER A 64 -7.50 3.49 13.44
N ARG A 65 -7.75 2.45 12.61
CA ARG A 65 -7.02 1.18 12.65
C ARG A 65 -6.92 0.58 11.25
N VAL A 66 -5.78 -0.04 10.94
CA VAL A 66 -5.63 -0.88 9.74
C VAL A 66 -5.70 -2.34 10.18
N LEU A 67 -6.83 -2.99 9.94
CA LEU A 67 -7.10 -4.34 10.46
C LEU A 67 -6.22 -5.38 9.79
N ARG A 68 -6.11 -5.33 8.46
CA ARG A 68 -5.24 -6.19 7.66
C ARG A 68 -4.92 -5.52 6.32
N CYS A 69 -3.80 -5.91 5.73
CA CYS A 69 -3.45 -5.52 4.39
C CYS A 69 -2.80 -6.69 3.64
N GLY A 70 -2.72 -6.58 2.32
CA GLY A 70 -2.00 -7.56 1.52
C GLY A 70 -1.91 -7.19 0.05
N ILE A 71 -0.99 -7.86 -0.64
CA ILE A 71 -0.79 -7.75 -2.08
C ILE A 71 -1.26 -9.07 -2.71
N LEU A 72 -2.37 -9.00 -3.44
CA LEU A 72 -3.06 -10.17 -3.96
C LEU A 72 -2.42 -10.67 -5.26
N SER A 73 -1.43 -11.55 -5.15
CA SER A 73 -0.69 -12.11 -6.28
C SER A 73 -1.38 -13.30 -6.98
N VAL A 74 -2.70 -13.41 -6.81
CA VAL A 74 -3.51 -14.49 -7.40
C VAL A 74 -3.51 -14.36 -8.93
N ARG A 75 -3.41 -15.51 -9.59
CA ARG A 75 -3.55 -15.65 -11.04
C ARG A 75 -4.79 -16.46 -11.36
N TRP A 76 -5.42 -16.13 -12.48
CA TRP A 76 -6.63 -16.80 -12.96
C TRP A 76 -6.23 -17.66 -14.15
N ASP A 77 -6.35 -18.97 -14.01
CA ASP A 77 -5.93 -19.94 -15.05
C ASP A 77 -4.48 -19.71 -15.54
N GLY A 78 -3.59 -19.40 -14.60
CA GLY A 78 -2.19 -19.09 -14.88
C GLY A 78 -1.94 -17.70 -15.46
N ARG A 79 -2.98 -16.89 -15.71
CA ARG A 79 -2.89 -15.54 -16.27
C ARG A 79 -2.92 -14.48 -15.17
N TYR A 80 -2.12 -13.44 -15.39
CA TYR A 80 -2.17 -12.21 -14.60
C TYR A 80 -3.43 -11.42 -14.94
N SER A 81 -4.06 -10.83 -13.93
CA SER A 81 -5.15 -9.87 -14.12
C SER A 81 -4.66 -8.49 -14.58
N SER A 82 -3.42 -8.13 -14.25
CA SER A 82 -2.71 -6.90 -14.61
C SER A 82 -1.20 -7.11 -14.40
N ASP A 83 -0.38 -6.27 -15.02
CA ASP A 83 1.05 -6.14 -14.75
C ASP A 83 1.35 -5.61 -13.34
N HIS A 84 0.31 -5.21 -12.60
CA HIS A 84 0.35 -4.91 -11.19
C HIS A 84 -0.58 -5.84 -10.39
N PHE A 85 -0.15 -6.20 -9.18
CA PHE A 85 -0.97 -6.91 -8.20
C PHE A 85 -1.79 -5.90 -7.38
N PRO A 86 -3.08 -6.18 -7.15
CA PRO A 86 -3.91 -5.33 -6.30
C PRO A 86 -3.38 -5.25 -4.87
N VAL A 87 -3.33 -4.04 -4.32
CA VAL A 87 -3.13 -3.80 -2.89
C VAL A 87 -4.50 -3.73 -2.22
N LEU A 88 -4.73 -4.57 -1.22
CA LEU A 88 -5.96 -4.61 -0.43
C LEU A 88 -5.67 -4.13 0.99
N ALA A 89 -6.57 -3.33 1.54
CA ALA A 89 -6.55 -2.93 2.94
C ALA A 89 -7.96 -2.95 3.52
N GLU A 90 -8.07 -3.46 4.74
CA GLU A 90 -9.28 -3.35 5.56
C GLU A 90 -9.02 -2.36 6.69
N VAL A 91 -9.83 -1.30 6.77
CA VAL A 91 -9.58 -0.17 7.66
C VAL A 91 -10.83 0.21 8.44
N GLU A 92 -10.62 0.65 9.67
CA GLU A 92 -11.63 1.34 10.48
C GLU A 92 -11.46 2.85 10.31
N LEU A 93 -12.54 3.50 9.91
CA LEU A 93 -12.61 4.96 9.85
C LEU A 93 -13.09 5.52 11.19
N PRO A 94 -12.66 6.73 11.56
CA PRO A 94 -13.13 7.39 12.76
C PRO A 94 -14.65 7.62 12.66
N PRO A 95 -15.35 7.63 13.80
CA PRO A 95 -16.77 7.92 13.80
C PRO A 95 -17.04 9.26 13.10
N SER A 96 -18.01 9.27 12.19
CA SER A 96 -18.37 10.49 11.48
C SER A 96 -18.94 11.49 12.49
N LYS A 97 -18.41 12.72 12.50
CA LYS A 97 -19.09 13.82 13.16
C LYS A 97 -20.32 14.12 12.32
N ILE A 98 -21.48 13.60 12.71
CA ILE A 98 -22.77 13.99 12.12
C ILE A 98 -22.86 15.51 12.26
N ARG A 99 -22.73 16.23 11.15
CA ARG A 99 -23.04 17.66 11.11
C ARG A 99 -24.57 17.74 11.13
N LYS A 100 -25.13 18.18 12.25
CA LYS A 100 -26.52 18.67 12.30
C LYS A 100 -26.62 19.97 11.54
#